data_AF-U2HDN1-F1
#
_entry.id   AF-U2HDN1-F1
#
_cell.length_a   1.000
_cell.length_b   1.000
_cell.length_c   1.000
_cell.angle_alpha   90.00
_cell.angle_beta   90.00
_cell.angle_gamma   90.00
#
_symmetry.space_group_name_H-M   'P 1'
#
loop_
_entity.id
_entity.type
_entity.pdbx_description
1 polymer ?
#
loop_
_entity_poly.entity_id
_entity_poly.type
_entity_poly.pdbx_seq_one_letter_code
_entity_poly.pdbx_strand_id
1 'polypeptide(L)'
;MKKILLLAFMIIANLAFSQKVTFKIIKDKTEVDNIGAIILHVEVINKSKNDITILKPATDFNQKWRYYDVEIDCSNIPLWSAGDQEMIDYEESDLLVIPAKSKVEIIINGRKNANMLACDSRTFQLKLFYDAKELINRTETGNLNSDEIQVVKKLTPIRIESKKTSIVMN
;
A
#
# COMPACT_ATOMS: atom_id res chain seq x y z
N MET A 1 21.65 3.22 41.12
CA MET A 1 21.26 2.60 39.84
C MET A 1 19.77 2.80 39.54
N LYS A 2 19.27 4.05 39.46
CA LYS A 2 17.85 4.36 39.16
C LYS A 2 17.64 5.24 37.91
N LYS A 3 18.71 5.64 37.22
CA LYS A 3 18.63 6.52 36.04
C LYS A 3 18.59 5.78 34.69
N ILE A 4 18.91 4.48 34.67
CA ILE A 4 18.95 3.68 33.43
C ILE A 4 17.54 3.21 33.01
N LEU A 5 16.60 3.09 33.95
CA LEU A 5 15.24 2.60 33.68
C LEU A 5 14.39 3.57 32.82
N LEU A 6 14.67 4.87 32.89
CA LEU A 6 13.90 5.92 32.20
C LEU A 6 14.22 6.03 30.71
N LEU A 7 15.46 5.75 30.29
CA LEU A 7 15.83 5.75 28.87
C LEU A 7 15.19 4.58 28.11
N ALA A 8 15.13 3.40 28.72
CA ALA A 8 14.50 2.22 28.10
C ALA A 8 13.00 2.43 27.85
N PHE A 9 12.30 3.10 28.77
CA PHE A 9 10.86 3.38 28.62
C PHE A 9 10.54 4.40 27.51
N MET A 10 11.41 5.40 27.29
CA MET A 10 11.21 6.37 26.20
C MET A 10 11.45 5.78 24.80
N ILE A 11 12.34 4.78 24.67
CA ILE A 11 12.60 4.12 23.39
C ILE A 11 11.41 3.24 22.97
N ILE A 12 10.76 2.56 23.93
CA ILE A 12 9.59 1.71 23.66
C ILE A 12 8.37 2.54 23.23
N ALA A 13 8.19 3.75 23.78
CA ALA A 13 7.07 4.61 23.44
C ALA A 13 7.11 5.13 21.99
N ASN A 14 8.30 5.41 21.44
CA ASN A 14 8.47 5.88 20.06
C ASN A 14 8.25 4.77 19.03
N LEU A 15 8.64 3.52 19.34
CA LEU A 15 8.36 2.36 18.49
C LEU A 15 6.85 2.07 18.35
N ALA A 16 6.06 2.34 19.39
CA ALA A 16 4.61 2.14 19.39
C ALA A 16 3.80 3.17 18.58
N PHE A 17 4.40 4.31 18.20
CA PHE A 17 3.71 5.33 17.40
C PHE A 17 3.75 5.02 15.89
N SER A 18 4.76 4.27 15.43
CA SER A 18 5.03 3.98 14.01
C SER A 18 4.05 2.98 13.35
N GLN A 19 3.36 2.13 14.13
CA GLN A 19 2.47 1.08 13.58
C GLN A 19 1.00 1.24 13.97
N LYS A 20 0.47 2.46 13.98
CA LYS A 20 -0.97 2.70 14.22
C LYS A 20 -1.85 2.41 13.01
N VAL A 21 -1.28 2.36 11.81
CA VAL A 21 -1.97 1.98 10.59
C VAL A 21 -1.18 0.86 9.93
N THR A 22 -1.84 -0.23 9.58
CA THR A 22 -1.20 -1.43 9.02
C THR A 22 -2.06 -2.05 7.93
N PHE A 23 -1.41 -2.69 6.96
CA PHE A 23 -2.09 -3.60 6.04
C PHE A 23 -2.16 -5.01 6.64
N LYS A 24 -3.27 -5.70 6.40
CA LYS A 24 -3.41 -7.13 6.64
C LYS A 24 -3.92 -7.79 5.36
N ILE A 25 -3.10 -8.64 4.77
CA ILE A 25 -3.47 -9.41 3.57
C ILE A 25 -4.45 -10.51 3.98
N ILE A 26 -5.59 -10.57 3.31
CA ILE A 26 -6.63 -11.58 3.52
C ILE A 26 -6.32 -12.78 2.62
N LYS A 27 -5.37 -13.61 3.06
CA LYS A 27 -4.85 -14.74 2.28
C LYS A 27 -5.92 -15.68 1.71
N ASP A 28 -7.03 -15.89 2.43
CA ASP A 28 -8.09 -16.82 2.01
C ASP A 28 -9.00 -16.24 0.91
N LYS A 29 -8.88 -14.94 0.63
CA LYS A 29 -9.52 -14.25 -0.50
C LYS A 29 -8.53 -13.89 -1.61
N THR A 30 -7.24 -14.16 -1.43
CA THR A 30 -6.25 -13.86 -2.45
C THR A 30 -6.41 -14.84 -3.61
N GLU A 31 -6.51 -14.30 -4.82
CA GLU A 31 -6.67 -15.07 -6.04
C GLU A 31 -5.43 -14.91 -6.92
N VAL A 32 -5.13 -15.94 -7.71
CA VAL A 32 -4.16 -15.89 -8.80
C VAL A 32 -4.92 -16.31 -10.04
N ASP A 33 -4.89 -15.47 -11.06
CA ASP A 33 -5.58 -15.78 -12.30
C ASP A 33 -4.78 -16.71 -13.21
N ASN A 34 -5.32 -16.97 -14.40
CA ASN A 34 -4.74 -17.91 -15.36
C ASN A 34 -3.41 -17.47 -16.00
N ILE A 35 -2.98 -16.22 -15.80
CA ILE A 35 -1.69 -15.70 -16.27
C ILE A 35 -0.74 -15.38 -15.11
N GLY A 36 -1.12 -15.81 -13.90
CA GLY A 36 -0.35 -15.64 -12.68
C GLY A 36 -0.42 -14.26 -12.05
N ALA A 37 -1.35 -13.38 -12.48
CA ALA A 37 -1.53 -12.10 -11.81
C ALA A 37 -2.27 -12.31 -10.47
N ILE A 38 -1.79 -11.67 -9.41
CA ILE A 38 -2.36 -11.82 -8.07
C ILE A 38 -3.40 -10.72 -7.83
N ILE A 39 -4.60 -11.11 -7.40
CA ILE A 39 -5.63 -10.21 -6.87
C ILE A 39 -5.56 -10.28 -5.34
N LEU A 40 -5.07 -9.22 -4.72
CA LEU A 40 -4.92 -9.13 -3.27
C LEU A 40 -6.12 -8.43 -2.64
N HIS A 41 -6.75 -9.10 -1.68
CA HIS A 41 -7.67 -8.48 -0.73
C HIS A 41 -6.91 -8.06 0.52
N VAL A 42 -7.04 -6.80 0.92
CA VAL A 42 -6.26 -6.22 2.02
C VAL A 42 -7.18 -5.43 2.95
N GLU A 43 -7.08 -5.69 4.26
CA GLU A 43 -7.64 -4.80 5.28
C GLU A 43 -6.63 -3.69 5.57
N VAL A 44 -7.03 -2.44 5.37
CA VAL A 44 -6.35 -1.26 5.90
C VAL A 44 -6.90 -1.01 7.30
N ILE A 45 -6.07 -1.22 8.32
CA ILE A 45 -6.49 -1.16 9.73
C ILE A 45 -5.95 0.13 10.32
N ASN A 46 -6.82 1.08 10.66
CA ASN A 46 -6.46 2.33 11.32
C ASN A 46 -6.77 2.25 12.82
N LYS A 47 -5.77 1.95 13.64
CA LYS A 47 -5.84 1.98 15.11
C LYS A 47 -5.49 3.36 15.68
N SER A 48 -5.25 4.37 14.85
CA SER A 48 -4.93 5.72 15.30
C SER A 48 -6.15 6.44 15.88
N LYS A 49 -5.98 7.65 16.41
CA LYS A 49 -7.08 8.49 16.90
C LYS A 49 -7.67 9.39 15.81
N ASN A 50 -6.99 9.47 14.65
CA ASN A 50 -7.34 10.35 13.55
C ASN A 50 -7.71 9.51 12.33
N ASP A 51 -8.57 10.05 11.49
CA ASP A 51 -8.79 9.54 10.15
C ASP A 51 -7.49 9.69 9.35
N ILE A 52 -7.32 8.83 8.36
CA ILE A 52 -6.24 8.98 7.38
C ILE A 52 -6.83 8.96 5.98
N THR A 53 -6.15 9.61 5.06
CA THR A 53 -6.51 9.63 3.64
C THR A 53 -5.33 9.09 2.83
N ILE A 54 -5.59 8.07 2.02
CA ILE A 54 -4.62 7.49 1.08
C ILE A 54 -5.18 7.52 -0.34
N LEU A 55 -4.33 7.32 -1.34
CA LEU A 55 -4.80 7.05 -2.70
C LEU A 55 -5.39 5.65 -2.78
N LYS A 56 -6.52 5.45 -3.45
CA LYS A 56 -7.03 4.13 -3.81
C LYS A 56 -6.00 3.39 -4.68
N PRO A 57 -5.90 2.06 -4.56
CA PRO A 57 -5.31 1.21 -5.61
C PRO A 57 -5.81 1.63 -6.99
N ALA A 58 -4.90 1.80 -7.95
CA ALA A 58 -5.29 2.13 -9.30
C ALA A 58 -6.19 1.02 -9.88
N THR A 59 -7.28 1.43 -10.53
CA THR A 59 -8.14 0.49 -11.25
C THR A 59 -7.68 0.24 -12.67
N ASP A 60 -6.53 0.78 -13.11
CA ASP A 60 -5.89 0.65 -14.44
C ASP A 60 -4.37 0.87 -14.33
N PHE A 61 -3.62 0.52 -15.37
CA PHE A 61 -2.15 0.46 -15.38
C PHE A 61 -1.52 1.86 -15.34
N ASN A 62 -1.27 2.45 -14.16
CA ASN A 62 -0.97 3.89 -14.05
C ASN A 62 -0.06 4.32 -12.89
N GLN A 63 0.30 5.61 -12.90
CA GLN A 63 1.12 6.30 -11.89
C GLN A 63 0.60 6.20 -10.44
N LYS A 64 -0.72 6.07 -10.22
CA LYS A 64 -1.31 5.99 -8.87
C LYS A 64 -0.83 4.74 -8.12
N TRP A 65 -0.50 3.68 -8.86
CA TRP A 65 0.08 2.47 -8.29
C TRP A 65 1.50 2.68 -7.76
N ARG A 66 2.27 3.67 -8.22
CA ARG A 66 3.69 3.87 -7.86
C ARG A 66 3.95 4.03 -6.36
N TYR A 67 2.91 4.36 -5.58
CA TYR A 67 2.99 4.49 -4.13
C TYR A 67 2.69 3.20 -3.39
N TYR A 68 2.15 2.20 -4.08
CA TYR A 68 1.98 0.84 -3.60
C TYR A 68 3.11 -0.02 -4.15
N ASP A 69 3.80 -0.70 -3.26
CA ASP A 69 4.91 -1.57 -3.65
C ASP A 69 4.83 -2.92 -2.96
N VAL A 70 5.46 -3.93 -3.54
CA VAL A 70 5.42 -5.31 -3.04
C VAL A 70 6.81 -5.91 -2.99
N GLU A 71 7.13 -6.54 -1.86
CA GLU A 71 8.22 -7.49 -1.77
C GLU A 71 7.61 -8.88 -1.90
N ILE A 72 8.02 -9.63 -2.92
CA ILE A 72 7.48 -10.96 -3.20
C ILE A 72 8.61 -12.00 -3.29
N ASP A 73 8.49 -13.07 -2.49
CA ASP A 73 9.31 -14.26 -2.62
C ASP A 73 8.50 -15.31 -3.38
N CYS A 74 8.71 -15.37 -4.69
CA CYS A 74 8.04 -16.31 -5.59
C CYS A 74 9.08 -17.05 -6.43
N SER A 75 8.94 -18.38 -6.55
CA SER A 75 9.86 -19.22 -7.33
C SER A 75 9.60 -19.18 -8.83
N ASN A 76 8.39 -18.79 -9.24
CA ASN A 76 7.95 -18.72 -10.63
C ASN A 76 7.15 -17.45 -10.88
N ILE A 77 7.81 -16.40 -11.35
CA ILE A 77 7.18 -15.15 -11.76
C ILE A 77 6.92 -15.25 -13.26
N PRO A 78 5.65 -15.26 -13.71
CA PRO A 78 5.34 -15.31 -15.14
C PRO A 78 5.86 -14.04 -15.85
N LEU A 79 6.25 -14.22 -17.10
CA LEU A 79 6.61 -13.10 -17.97
C LEU A 79 5.36 -12.60 -18.69
N TRP A 80 5.00 -11.35 -18.43
CA TRP A 80 3.94 -10.65 -19.13
C TRP A 80 4.40 -9.21 -19.36
N SER A 81 4.08 -8.67 -20.53
CA SER A 81 4.44 -7.30 -20.89
C SER A 81 3.46 -6.33 -20.26
N ALA A 82 3.99 -5.31 -19.58
CA ALA A 82 3.22 -4.11 -19.29
C ALA A 82 2.63 -3.57 -20.60
N GLY A 83 1.34 -3.23 -20.58
CA GLY A 83 0.76 -2.41 -21.66
C GLY A 83 1.30 -0.99 -21.61
N ASP A 84 0.89 -0.16 -22.57
CA ASP A 84 1.20 1.26 -22.55
C ASP A 84 0.72 1.90 -21.23
N GLN A 85 1.59 2.66 -20.58
CA GLN A 85 1.28 3.37 -19.35
C GLN A 85 0.63 4.70 -19.71
N GLU A 86 -0.56 4.95 -19.19
CA GLU A 86 -1.19 6.26 -19.31
C GLU A 86 -0.87 7.09 -18.05
N MET A 87 -0.65 8.39 -18.24
CA MET A 87 -0.62 9.32 -17.12
C MET A 87 -2.07 9.67 -16.80
N ILE A 88 -2.51 9.41 -15.58
CA ILE A 88 -3.86 9.73 -15.12
C ILE A 88 -3.79 10.73 -13.98
N ASP A 89 -4.42 11.86 -14.18
CA ASP A 89 -4.55 12.92 -13.19
C ASP A 89 -5.17 12.41 -11.88
N TYR A 90 -4.76 13.01 -10.76
CA TYR A 90 -5.37 12.75 -9.47
C TYR A 90 -6.67 13.53 -9.31
N GLU A 91 -7.73 12.82 -8.93
CA GLU A 91 -9.05 13.36 -8.64
C GLU A 91 -9.47 13.06 -7.19
N GLU A 92 -10.46 13.79 -6.69
CA GLU A 92 -11.06 13.53 -5.37
C GLU A 92 -11.61 12.11 -5.24
N SER A 93 -12.09 11.54 -6.36
CA SER A 93 -12.62 10.18 -6.43
C SER A 93 -11.55 9.12 -6.15
N ASP A 94 -10.26 9.45 -6.29
CA ASP A 94 -9.14 8.57 -5.97
C ASP A 94 -8.80 8.54 -4.49
N LEU A 95 -9.34 9.45 -3.68
CA LEU A 95 -9.07 9.49 -2.25
C LEU A 95 -9.87 8.40 -1.52
N LEU A 96 -9.20 7.71 -0.61
CA LEU A 96 -9.79 6.78 0.33
C LEU A 96 -9.55 7.26 1.75
N VAL A 97 -10.63 7.64 2.43
CA VAL A 97 -10.61 7.93 3.86
C VAL A 97 -10.77 6.64 4.65
N ILE A 98 -9.84 6.36 5.55
CA ILE A 98 -9.94 5.28 6.54
C ILE A 98 -10.19 5.89 7.92
N PRO A 99 -11.43 5.81 8.44
CA PRO A 99 -11.77 6.42 9.72
C PRO A 99 -10.91 5.93 10.89
N ALA A 100 -10.74 6.76 11.91
CA ALA A 100 -10.08 6.40 13.15
C ALA A 100 -10.74 5.15 13.78
N LYS A 101 -9.92 4.27 14.34
CA LYS A 101 -10.38 3.04 15.02
C LYS A 101 -11.21 2.10 14.13
N SER A 102 -11.02 2.17 12.82
CA SER A 102 -11.78 1.37 11.85
C SER A 102 -10.88 0.46 11.00
N LYS A 103 -11.51 -0.32 10.14
CA LYS A 103 -10.86 -1.07 9.06
C LYS A 103 -11.66 -0.93 7.78
N VAL A 104 -10.97 -0.85 6.65
CA VAL A 104 -11.57 -0.81 5.31
C VAL A 104 -10.89 -1.88 4.45
N GLU A 105 -11.67 -2.61 3.67
CA GLU A 105 -11.13 -3.58 2.70
C GLU A 105 -10.86 -2.86 1.38
N ILE A 106 -9.68 -3.09 0.80
CA ILE A 106 -9.29 -2.65 -0.53
C ILE A 106 -8.90 -3.87 -1.37
N ILE A 107 -9.09 -3.75 -2.68
CA ILE A 107 -8.70 -4.77 -3.66
C ILE A 107 -7.58 -4.19 -4.52
N ILE A 108 -6.52 -4.97 -4.65
CA ILE A 108 -5.35 -4.65 -5.45
C ILE A 108 -5.28 -5.68 -6.57
N ASN A 109 -5.38 -5.24 -7.82
CA ASN A 109 -5.35 -6.13 -8.98
C ASN A 109 -3.97 -6.10 -9.64
N GLY A 110 -3.27 -7.24 -9.61
CA GLY A 110 -1.96 -7.40 -10.19
C GLY A 110 -1.89 -7.15 -11.70
N ARG A 111 -2.95 -7.39 -12.48
CA ARG A 111 -2.95 -7.08 -13.93
C ARG A 111 -2.77 -5.61 -14.26
N LYS A 112 -3.14 -4.75 -13.31
CA LYS A 112 -3.22 -3.30 -13.48
C LYS A 112 -2.06 -2.59 -12.78
N ASN A 113 -0.99 -3.35 -12.54
CA ASN A 113 0.12 -2.98 -11.68
C ASN A 113 1.44 -2.99 -12.48
N ALA A 114 2.13 -1.84 -12.48
CA ALA A 114 3.41 -1.64 -13.14
C ALA A 114 4.58 -2.44 -12.51
N ASN A 115 4.48 -2.79 -11.23
CA ASN A 115 5.50 -3.53 -10.46
C ASN A 115 5.29 -5.06 -10.51
N MET A 116 4.49 -5.57 -11.46
CA MET A 116 4.27 -6.99 -11.70
C MET A 116 3.92 -7.79 -10.44
N LEU A 117 2.78 -7.48 -9.82
CA LEU A 117 2.21 -8.31 -8.75
C LEU A 117 1.71 -9.64 -9.35
N ALA A 118 2.62 -10.59 -9.49
CA ALA A 118 2.39 -11.86 -10.15
C ALA A 118 3.21 -13.01 -9.53
N CYS A 119 2.61 -14.20 -9.48
CA CYS A 119 3.26 -15.43 -9.06
C CYS A 119 2.44 -16.66 -9.45
N ASP A 120 3.09 -17.65 -10.06
CA ASP A 120 2.51 -18.95 -10.41
C ASP A 120 2.92 -20.08 -9.45
N SER A 121 3.63 -19.76 -8.37
CA SER A 121 4.04 -20.75 -7.38
C SER A 121 2.87 -21.16 -6.49
N ARG A 122 2.75 -22.46 -6.19
CA ARG A 122 1.75 -22.98 -5.23
C ARG A 122 1.84 -22.30 -3.85
N THR A 123 3.03 -21.87 -3.47
CA THR A 123 3.24 -21.10 -2.24
C THR A 123 4.21 -19.98 -2.51
N PHE A 124 3.90 -18.79 -1.99
CA PHE A 124 4.75 -17.62 -2.08
C PHE A 124 4.58 -16.75 -0.83
N GLN A 125 5.52 -15.84 -0.60
CA GLN A 125 5.41 -14.85 0.46
C GLN A 125 5.32 -13.45 -0.11
N LEU A 126 4.50 -12.61 0.51
CA LEU A 126 4.29 -11.24 0.06
C LEU A 126 4.26 -10.26 1.24
N LYS A 127 4.88 -9.10 1.05
CA LYS A 127 4.75 -7.93 1.91
C LYS A 127 4.33 -6.73 1.06
N LEU A 128 3.28 -6.03 1.49
CA LEU A 128 2.75 -4.85 0.82
C LEU A 128 3.20 -3.58 1.54
N PHE A 129 3.50 -2.54 0.77
CA PHE A 129 3.90 -1.22 1.24
C PHE A 129 3.04 -0.15 0.57
N TYR A 130 2.80 0.94 1.31
CA TYR A 130 2.31 2.21 0.77
C TYR A 130 3.16 3.35 1.28
N ASP A 131 3.62 4.24 0.41
CA ASP A 131 4.37 5.45 0.77
C ASP A 131 4.18 6.56 -0.27
N ALA A 132 3.35 7.56 0.05
CA ALA A 132 3.12 8.72 -0.80
C ALA A 132 3.86 9.99 -0.32
N LYS A 133 4.78 9.88 0.65
CA LYS A 133 5.43 11.06 1.25
C LYS A 133 6.20 11.89 0.23
N GLU A 134 6.85 11.25 -0.74
CA GLU A 134 7.58 11.96 -1.78
C GLU A 134 6.64 12.84 -2.62
N LEU A 135 5.48 12.30 -3.04
CA LEU A 135 4.47 13.07 -3.77
C LEU A 135 3.99 14.28 -2.97
N ILE A 136 3.68 14.07 -1.69
CA ILE A 136 3.20 15.13 -0.79
C ILE A 136 4.26 16.22 -0.62
N ASN A 137 5.53 15.84 -0.47
CA ASN A 137 6.63 16.78 -0.23
C ASN A 137 7.10 17.52 -1.49
N ARG A 138 6.80 16.99 -2.68
CA ARG A 138 7.25 17.51 -3.99
C ARG A 138 6.09 17.99 -4.86
N THR A 139 4.95 18.34 -4.27
CA THR A 139 3.75 18.77 -5.04
C THR A 139 4.03 19.90 -6.01
N GLU A 140 4.91 20.83 -5.66
CA GLU A 140 5.21 22.03 -6.46
C GLU A 140 6.21 21.77 -7.60
N THR A 141 6.91 20.63 -7.56
CA THR A 141 7.92 20.25 -8.57
C THR A 141 7.54 19.01 -9.35
N GLY A 142 6.38 18.40 -9.06
CA GLY A 142 5.95 17.10 -9.56
C GLY A 142 5.18 17.09 -10.88
N ASN A 143 5.22 18.15 -11.69
CA ASN A 143 4.38 18.31 -12.90
C ASN A 143 2.87 18.09 -12.63
N LEU A 144 2.38 18.50 -11.46
CA LEU A 144 0.97 18.42 -11.09
C LEU A 144 0.25 19.71 -11.49
N ASN A 145 -0.96 19.59 -12.00
CA ASN A 145 -1.85 20.73 -12.20
C ASN A 145 -2.46 21.22 -10.87
N SER A 146 -3.17 22.36 -10.91
CA SER A 146 -3.74 22.99 -9.70
C SER A 146 -4.72 22.11 -8.94
N ASP A 147 -5.47 21.26 -9.64
CA ASP A 147 -6.51 20.42 -9.06
C ASP A 147 -5.87 19.19 -8.42
N GLU A 148 -4.88 18.60 -9.10
CA GLU A 148 -4.07 17.52 -8.56
C GLU A 148 -3.33 17.92 -7.28
N ILE A 149 -2.79 19.14 -7.22
CA ILE A 149 -2.15 19.66 -6.00
C ILE A 149 -3.13 19.71 -4.82
N GLN A 150 -4.39 20.08 -5.07
CA GLN A 150 -5.43 20.11 -4.03
C GLN A 150 -5.76 18.71 -3.52
N VAL A 151 -5.83 17.73 -4.44
CA VAL A 151 -6.05 16.31 -4.09
C VAL A 151 -4.88 15.78 -3.27
N VAL A 152 -3.65 15.99 -3.71
CA VAL A 152 -2.45 15.49 -3.02
C VAL A 152 -2.30 16.08 -1.62
N LYS A 153 -2.62 17.37 -1.42
CA LYS A 153 -2.57 18.03 -0.10
C LYS A 153 -3.52 17.40 0.94
N LYS A 154 -4.53 16.63 0.51
CA LYS A 154 -5.44 15.90 1.41
C LYS A 154 -4.86 14.56 1.90
N LEU A 155 -3.81 14.05 1.26
CA LEU A 155 -3.19 12.79 1.64
C LEU A 155 -2.50 12.91 3.00
N THR A 156 -2.64 11.86 3.81
CA THR A 156 -1.92 11.76 5.07
C THR A 156 -0.47 11.33 4.80
N PRO A 157 0.55 12.03 5.33
CA PRO A 157 1.96 11.69 5.13
C PRO A 157 2.36 10.47 5.98
N ILE A 158 2.00 9.28 5.51
CA ILE A 158 2.20 8.02 6.23
C ILE A 158 2.84 6.95 5.33
N ARG A 159 3.62 6.08 5.96
CA ARG A 159 4.04 4.81 5.37
C ARG A 159 3.24 3.69 6.03
N ILE A 160 2.64 2.82 5.24
CA ILE A 160 1.86 1.67 5.72
C ILE A 160 2.54 0.41 5.22
N GLU A 161 2.67 -0.60 6.06
CA GLU A 161 3.23 -1.89 5.68
C GLU A 161 2.37 -3.04 6.21
N SER A 162 2.39 -4.17 5.50
CA SER A 162 1.90 -5.43 6.00
C SER A 162 3.02 -6.21 6.71
N LYS A 163 2.65 -7.27 7.44
CA LYS A 163 3.60 -8.35 7.71
C LYS A 163 3.84 -9.14 6.41
N LYS A 164 5.02 -9.78 6.32
CA LYS A 164 5.28 -10.78 5.29
C LYS A 164 4.33 -11.96 5.51
N THR A 165 3.52 -12.26 4.50
CA THR A 165 2.39 -13.20 4.59
C THR A 165 2.60 -14.33 3.59
N SER A 166 2.47 -15.58 4.04
CA SER A 166 2.52 -16.74 3.15
C SER A 166 1.13 -16.99 2.55
N ILE A 167 1.08 -17.07 1.23
CA ILE A 167 -0.10 -17.42 0.45
C ILE A 167 0.09 -18.84 -0.07
N VAL A 168 -0.96 -19.65 0.04
CA VAL A 168 -1.00 -21.03 -0.48
C VAL A 168 -2.16 -21.12 -1.46
N MET A 169 -1.86 -21.43 -2.71
CA MET A 169 -2.85 -21.63 -3.75
C MET A 169 -3.43 -23.04 -3.66
N ASN A 170 -4.75 -23.13 -3.77
CA ASN A 170 -5.48 -24.40 -3.83
C ASN A 170 -5.50 -24.96 -5.25
#